data_AF-A0AAV6MFX7-F1
#
_entry.id   AF-A0AAV6MFX7-F1
#
_cell.length_a   1.000
_cell.length_b   1.000
_cell.length_c   1.000
_cell.angle_alpha   90.00
_cell.angle_beta   90.00
_cell.angle_gamma   90.00
#
_symmetry.space_group_name_H-M   'P 1'
#
loop_
_entity.id
_entity.type
_entity.pdbx_description
1 polymer ?
#
loop_
_entity_poly.entity_id
_entity_poly.type
_entity_poly.pdbx_seq_one_letter_code
_entity_poly.pdbx_strand_id
1 'polypeptide(L)'
;MARRKMEKGTHTHTHVQQTGRRQAAGDSQGEQRPIAQPSEGEIEVPTGGKRRRYPVTATVKVFNEDLVEFFHVDDVHLTVLSLLTNCSTASSSPLCPFFLPIYAPYLHLLLIIISPIPFIHFQSITFRITTKKKKKKKKKKPTQASSMAPPPLLCFFYILLLSSVSAIADTNPITLPLSSFPHHSSSDPLQTLNFLASASQNRAHQIKAPKSKSNSVSKSPLSPHSYGAYSTPLSFGTPSQTLHLIFDTGSSLVWLPCTSKYLCSECSFPKIDPARIPRFIPKLSSSSKLVGCQNPKCAWIFGPDVKSQCRSCNPKTENCTQTCPAYVVQYGSGSTAGLLLSETLDFPNKKITNFVVGCSFLSIHQPSGIAGFGRGSESLPSQMGLKKFAYCLASRKFDDSPHAGELILDSSGAKTSGLTYTPFRQNPSVSNHAYKEYYYLTIRKIFVGNKAVKVPYKYLVPGPDGNGGSIIDSGSTFTFMDKPVFEAVAQEIEKQLANRTRATDVESLTGLRPCFDISKDKSVEFPELTFHLKGGAKWALPLSNYFALVSSSGVACLTVVTHKAAESGGGPSIILGAFQQQNLYVEFDLVNQKIGFRQQTCS
;
A
#
# COMPACT_ATOMS: atom_id res chain seq x y z
N MET A 1 -75.89 -4.64 -23.21
CA MET A 1 -76.53 -5.38 -22.09
C MET A 1 -75.50 -5.59 -20.99
N ALA A 2 -75.85 -5.19 -19.76
CA ALA A 2 -75.25 -5.37 -18.41
C ALA A 2 -73.74 -5.73 -18.25
N ARG A 3 -72.86 -4.96 -17.57
CA ARG A 3 -72.72 -4.53 -16.15
C ARG A 3 -72.47 -5.64 -15.09
N ARG A 4 -71.40 -5.43 -14.28
CA ARG A 4 -71.11 -5.76 -12.84
C ARG A 4 -69.77 -6.51 -12.72
N LYS A 5 -68.70 -6.08 -12.02
CA LYS A 5 -68.42 -5.37 -10.73
C LYS A 5 -68.61 -6.24 -9.45
N MET A 6 -67.55 -6.23 -8.63
CA MET A 6 -67.45 -6.60 -7.19
C MET A 6 -67.42 -8.11 -6.85
N GLU A 7 -66.76 -8.65 -5.81
CA GLU A 7 -66.17 -8.07 -4.58
C GLU A 7 -65.24 -9.08 -3.86
N LYS A 8 -64.54 -8.57 -2.84
CA LYS A 8 -63.65 -9.27 -1.88
C LYS A 8 -64.41 -10.21 -0.93
N GLY A 9 -63.70 -11.17 -0.33
CA GLY A 9 -64.16 -11.89 0.86
C GLY A 9 -63.08 -12.76 1.51
N THR A 10 -62.58 -12.30 2.66
CA THR A 10 -61.78 -13.03 3.66
C THR A 10 -62.63 -14.04 4.44
N HIS A 11 -62.08 -15.20 4.82
CA HIS A 11 -62.52 -15.96 5.99
C HIS A 11 -61.35 -16.73 6.66
N THR A 12 -61.38 -16.67 7.99
CA THR A 12 -60.53 -17.26 9.03
C THR A 12 -61.07 -18.62 9.52
N HIS A 13 -60.33 -19.22 10.49
CA HIS A 13 -60.68 -20.33 11.42
C HIS A 13 -60.33 -21.77 10.95
N THR A 14 -59.71 -22.69 11.72
CA THR A 14 -59.23 -22.74 13.13
C THR A 14 -58.26 -23.93 13.34
N HIS A 15 -57.54 -23.87 14.46
CA HIS A 15 -56.69 -24.86 15.16
C HIS A 15 -57.17 -26.32 15.27
N VAL A 16 -56.19 -27.23 15.35
CA VAL A 16 -56.12 -28.30 16.36
C VAL A 16 -54.73 -28.25 17.03
N GLN A 17 -54.74 -28.51 18.34
CA GLN A 17 -53.72 -28.26 19.35
C GLN A 17 -53.39 -29.58 20.05
N GLN A 18 -52.28 -29.56 20.81
CA GLN A 18 -51.89 -30.38 21.97
C GLN A 18 -50.71 -31.32 21.70
N THR A 19 -49.69 -31.48 22.55
CA THR A 19 -49.22 -30.98 23.87
C THR A 19 -47.88 -31.75 24.04
N GLY A 20 -46.79 -31.34 24.71
CA GLY A 20 -46.52 -30.44 25.82
C GLY A 20 -45.66 -31.21 26.84
N ARG A 21 -44.44 -30.77 27.17
CA ARG A 21 -43.92 -30.76 28.56
C ARG A 21 -42.58 -30.01 28.72
N ARG A 22 -42.52 -29.24 29.80
CA ARG A 22 -41.42 -28.43 30.35
C ARG A 22 -40.55 -29.24 31.32
N GLN A 23 -39.27 -28.82 31.45
CA GLN A 23 -38.40 -28.70 32.66
C GLN A 23 -36.93 -28.81 32.17
N ALA A 24 -35.90 -28.14 32.68
CA ALA A 24 -35.67 -27.25 33.80
C ALA A 24 -34.39 -26.43 33.53
N ALA A 25 -34.18 -25.38 34.33
CA ALA A 25 -32.97 -24.56 34.38
C ALA A 25 -31.74 -25.35 34.85
N GLY A 26 -30.57 -24.99 34.30
CA GLY A 26 -29.26 -25.47 34.73
C GLY A 26 -28.17 -24.54 34.23
N ASP A 27 -27.66 -23.70 35.13
CA ASP A 27 -26.46 -22.89 34.98
C ASP A 27 -25.24 -23.74 34.66
N SER A 28 -24.42 -23.29 33.70
CA SER A 28 -22.99 -23.59 33.66
C SER A 28 -22.22 -22.39 33.13
N GLN A 29 -22.02 -21.40 33.99
CA GLN A 29 -20.90 -20.47 33.83
C GLN A 29 -19.61 -21.25 34.08
N GLY A 30 -18.76 -21.34 33.05
CA GLY A 30 -17.34 -21.64 33.25
C GLY A 30 -16.70 -20.45 33.95
N GLU A 31 -16.55 -20.54 35.28
CA GLU A 31 -15.85 -19.54 36.09
C GLU A 31 -14.34 -19.58 35.76
N GLN A 32 -13.88 -18.66 34.90
CA GLN A 32 -12.45 -18.39 34.78
C GLN A 32 -11.96 -17.85 36.13
N ARG A 33 -11.02 -18.54 36.79
CA ARG A 33 -10.36 -17.99 37.97
C ARG A 33 -9.33 -16.95 37.55
N PRO A 34 -9.29 -15.76 38.17
CA PRO A 34 -8.27 -14.77 37.89
C PRO A 34 -6.89 -15.27 38.34
N ILE A 35 -5.89 -15.18 37.46
CA ILE A 35 -4.49 -15.38 37.83
C ILE A 35 -4.02 -14.10 38.52
N ALA A 36 -3.51 -14.24 39.75
CA ALA A 36 -2.87 -13.18 40.48
C ALA A 36 -1.37 -13.46 40.49
N GLN A 37 -0.58 -12.69 39.73
CA GLN A 37 0.88 -12.72 39.83
C GLN A 37 1.34 -11.58 40.74
N PRO A 38 1.88 -11.87 41.94
CA PRO A 38 2.45 -10.84 42.78
C PRO A 38 3.82 -10.43 42.22
N SER A 39 4.02 -9.13 41.96
CA SER A 39 5.35 -8.57 41.69
C SER A 39 5.86 -7.87 42.95
N GLU A 40 7.10 -8.19 43.33
CA GLU A 40 7.80 -7.57 44.45
C GLU A 40 8.80 -6.53 43.90
N GLY A 41 8.70 -5.29 44.39
CA GLY A 41 9.64 -4.21 44.06
C GLY A 41 10.08 -3.46 45.31
N GLU A 42 11.18 -2.71 45.23
CA GLU A 42 11.61 -1.79 46.29
C GLU A 42 11.52 -0.34 45.80
N ILE A 43 10.88 0.52 46.60
CA ILE A 43 10.81 1.96 46.34
C ILE A 43 11.78 2.68 47.27
N GLU A 44 12.65 3.53 46.72
CA GLU A 44 13.64 4.29 47.47
C GLU A 44 13.11 5.71 47.70
N VAL A 45 12.77 6.04 48.95
CA VAL A 45 12.20 7.35 49.33
C VAL A 45 13.25 8.19 50.05
N PRO A 46 13.56 9.41 49.57
CA PRO A 46 14.46 10.30 50.27
C PRO A 46 13.71 11.00 51.41
N THR A 47 14.18 10.82 52.64
CA THR A 47 13.67 11.55 53.82
C THR A 47 14.85 12.09 54.62
N GLY A 48 14.91 13.41 54.80
CA GLY A 48 15.92 14.07 55.65
C GLY A 48 17.37 13.68 55.36
N GLY A 49 17.81 13.76 54.10
CA GLY A 49 19.22 13.57 53.73
C GLY A 49 19.72 12.11 53.71
N LYS A 50 18.87 11.10 53.94
CA LYS A 50 19.19 9.69 53.69
C LYS A 50 18.11 9.00 52.86
N ARG A 51 18.52 8.07 51.99
CA ARG A 51 17.63 7.23 51.17
C ARG A 51 17.25 5.96 51.94
N ARG A 52 15.95 5.68 52.07
CA ARG A 52 15.43 4.42 52.66
C ARG A 52 14.64 3.65 51.61
N ARG A 53 14.89 2.34 51.50
CA ARG A 53 14.17 1.43 50.61
C ARG A 53 13.05 0.71 51.36
N TYR A 54 11.88 0.64 50.73
CA TYR A 54 10.70 -0.04 51.24
C TYR A 54 10.25 -1.10 50.22
N PRO A 55 10.03 -2.36 50.63
CA PRO A 55 9.46 -3.36 49.75
C PRO A 55 7.96 -3.09 49.56
N VAL A 56 7.50 -3.23 48.32
CA VAL A 56 6.10 -3.09 47.91
C VAL A 56 5.73 -4.31 47.09
N THR A 57 4.56 -4.87 47.37
CA THR A 57 3.98 -5.97 46.60
C THR A 57 2.72 -5.47 45.92
N ALA A 58 2.65 -5.58 44.60
CA ALA A 58 1.47 -5.27 43.82
C ALA A 58 0.87 -6.56 43.26
N THR A 59 -0.46 -6.66 43.27
CA THR A 59 -1.18 -7.80 42.70
C THR A 59 -2.20 -7.27 41.71
N VAL A 60 -1.98 -7.54 40.43
CA VAL A 60 -2.93 -7.21 39.35
C VAL A 60 -3.68 -8.47 38.98
N LYS A 61 -5.02 -8.37 38.91
CA LYS A 61 -5.87 -9.43 38.35
C LYS A 61 -6.30 -9.02 36.95
N VAL A 62 -5.95 -9.81 35.95
CA VAL A 62 -6.31 -9.59 34.54
C VAL A 62 -7.22 -10.73 34.08
N PHE A 63 -8.29 -10.38 33.37
CA PHE A 63 -9.21 -11.32 32.71
C PHE A 63 -9.12 -11.13 31.19
N ASN A 64 -7.98 -11.52 30.59
CA ASN A 64 -7.84 -11.87 29.17
C ASN A 64 -6.36 -12.16 28.86
N GLU A 65 -6.06 -13.33 28.29
CA GLU A 65 -4.67 -13.73 27.97
C GLU A 65 -4.14 -13.10 26.66
N ASP A 66 -5.01 -12.55 25.79
CA ASP A 66 -4.64 -12.18 24.40
C ASP A 66 -3.99 -10.80 24.18
N LEU A 67 -3.68 -10.05 25.25
CA LEU A 67 -3.08 -8.71 25.15
C LEU A 67 -1.61 -8.64 25.58
N VAL A 68 -1.08 -9.67 26.24
CA VAL A 68 0.27 -9.64 26.82
C VAL A 68 1.35 -10.12 25.82
N GLU A 69 0.99 -10.95 24.84
CA GLU A 69 2.00 -11.56 23.96
C GLU A 69 2.46 -10.70 22.76
N PHE A 70 1.77 -9.61 22.43
CA PHE A 70 2.05 -8.85 21.19
C PHE A 70 2.67 -7.46 21.39
N PHE A 71 2.58 -6.89 22.58
CA PHE A 71 3.30 -5.68 22.93
C PHE A 71 4.19 -6.01 24.12
N HIS A 72 5.51 -6.01 23.90
CA HIS A 72 6.47 -5.90 25.01
C HIS A 72 6.35 -4.47 25.58
N VAL A 73 5.25 -4.18 26.28
CA VAL A 73 5.11 -2.98 27.11
C VAL A 73 5.72 -3.34 28.45
N ASP A 74 6.94 -2.85 28.71
CA ASP A 74 7.54 -3.00 30.03
C ASP A 74 6.60 -2.45 31.11
N ASP A 75 6.50 -3.15 32.26
CA ASP A 75 5.62 -2.84 33.42
C ASP A 75 5.68 -1.37 33.90
N VAL A 76 6.77 -0.69 33.59
CA VAL A 76 6.99 0.74 33.86
C VAL A 76 5.98 1.62 33.11
N HIS A 77 5.61 1.28 31.88
CA HIS A 77 4.71 2.08 31.05
C HIS A 77 3.24 2.01 31.50
N LEU A 78 2.79 0.85 32.00
CA LEU A 78 1.45 0.69 32.60
C LEU A 78 1.35 1.43 33.94
N THR A 79 2.43 1.43 34.73
CA THR A 79 2.52 2.17 35.99
C THR A 79 2.49 3.69 35.76
N VAL A 80 3.16 4.18 34.71
CA VAL A 80 3.13 5.59 34.28
C VAL A 80 1.73 6.01 33.79
N LEU A 81 1.02 5.12 33.08
CA LEU A 81 -0.34 5.36 32.60
C LEU A 81 -1.36 5.56 33.75
N SER A 82 -1.21 4.77 34.83
CA SER A 82 -2.03 4.85 36.05
C SER A 82 -1.72 6.09 36.90
N LEU A 83 -0.45 6.52 36.95
CA LEU A 83 -0.03 7.73 37.67
C LEU A 83 -0.49 9.02 36.96
N LEU A 84 -0.45 9.04 35.63
CA LEU A 84 -0.90 10.19 34.83
C LEU A 84 -2.43 10.38 34.85
N THR A 85 -3.20 9.29 34.84
CA THR A 85 -4.66 9.35 34.99
C THR A 85 -5.08 9.84 36.38
N ASN A 86 -4.35 9.44 37.44
CA ASN A 86 -4.59 9.96 38.80
C ASN A 86 -4.20 11.44 38.97
N CYS A 87 -3.17 11.94 38.27
CA CYS A 87 -2.86 13.38 38.26
C CYS A 87 -3.90 14.22 37.48
N SER A 88 -4.65 13.61 36.56
CA SER A 88 -5.70 14.28 35.77
C SER A 88 -7.06 14.33 36.48
N THR A 89 -7.32 13.46 37.45
CA THR A 89 -8.64 13.34 38.10
C THR A 89 -8.64 13.72 39.59
N ALA A 90 -7.47 13.88 40.23
CA ALA A 90 -7.38 14.25 41.65
C ALA A 90 -6.44 15.45 41.88
N SER A 91 -7.00 16.58 42.30
CA SER A 91 -6.28 17.80 42.66
C SER A 91 -5.62 17.71 44.04
N SER A 92 -4.68 16.78 44.28
CA SER A 92 -3.88 16.78 45.54
C SER A 92 -2.70 15.79 45.61
N SER A 93 -2.15 15.27 44.50
CA SER A 93 -0.91 14.46 44.60
C SER A 93 0.36 15.30 44.53
N PRO A 94 1.25 15.27 45.54
CA PRO A 94 2.45 16.14 45.62
C PRO A 94 3.56 15.80 44.61
N LEU A 95 3.39 14.76 43.79
CA LEU A 95 4.36 14.29 42.79
C LEU A 95 4.05 14.78 41.35
N CYS A 96 2.87 15.33 41.09
CA CYS A 96 2.45 15.74 39.74
C CYS A 96 3.32 16.83 39.05
N PRO A 97 3.93 17.83 39.73
CA PRO A 97 4.71 18.86 39.04
C PRO A 97 6.04 18.36 38.44
N PHE A 98 6.48 17.13 38.76
CA PHE A 98 7.71 16.55 38.22
C PHE A 98 7.48 15.64 36.99
N PHE A 99 6.28 15.10 36.80
CA PHE A 99 5.99 14.13 35.73
C PHE A 99 5.35 14.75 34.47
N LEU A 100 4.55 15.81 34.62
CA LEU A 100 3.87 16.46 33.48
C LEU A 100 4.81 17.00 32.38
N PRO A 101 5.96 17.64 32.68
CA PRO A 101 6.82 18.21 31.63
C PRO A 101 7.53 17.15 30.78
N ILE A 102 7.74 15.95 31.32
CA ILE A 102 8.54 14.88 30.70
C ILE A 102 7.68 14.04 29.74
N TYR A 103 6.39 13.87 30.03
CA TYR A 103 5.51 12.95 29.32
C TYR A 103 4.36 13.62 28.53
N ALA A 104 4.17 14.94 28.67
CA ALA A 104 3.23 15.73 27.87
C ALA A 104 3.29 15.49 26.33
N PRO A 105 4.47 15.33 25.69
CA PRO A 105 4.50 15.10 24.24
C PRO A 105 4.02 13.70 23.81
N TYR A 106 3.93 12.73 24.72
CA TYR A 106 3.43 11.38 24.42
C TYR A 106 1.91 11.25 24.58
N LEU A 107 1.29 12.18 25.32
CA LEU A 107 -0.15 12.18 25.58
C LEU A 107 -0.98 12.50 24.33
N HIS A 108 -0.46 13.36 23.44
CA HIS A 108 -1.10 13.68 22.16
C HIS A 108 -1.09 12.51 21.17
N LEU A 109 -0.07 11.67 21.20
CA LEU A 109 0.02 10.49 20.33
C LEU A 109 -0.93 9.38 20.81
N LEU A 110 -1.14 9.27 22.12
CA LEU A 110 -2.02 8.26 22.72
C LEU A 110 -3.51 8.61 22.59
N LEU A 111 -3.87 9.90 22.70
CA LEU A 111 -5.26 10.36 22.50
C LEU A 111 -5.76 10.14 21.06
N ILE A 112 -4.86 10.16 20.08
CA ILE A 112 -5.19 9.83 18.67
C ILE A 112 -5.48 8.33 18.49
N ILE A 113 -4.87 7.47 19.30
CA ILE A 113 -5.01 6.00 19.20
C ILE A 113 -6.31 5.50 19.84
N ILE A 114 -6.79 6.16 20.91
CA ILE A 114 -7.91 5.68 21.73
C ILE A 114 -9.26 6.30 21.29
N SER A 115 -9.24 7.37 20.49
CA SER A 115 -10.43 8.13 20.08
C SER A 115 -11.55 7.37 19.33
N PRO A 116 -11.36 6.18 18.71
CA PRO A 116 -12.48 5.49 18.05
C PRO A 116 -13.07 4.32 18.86
N ILE A 117 -12.64 4.08 20.11
CA ILE A 117 -13.14 2.92 20.90
C ILE A 117 -14.31 3.37 21.79
N PRO A 118 -15.56 2.90 21.59
CA PRO A 118 -16.64 3.22 22.51
C PRO A 118 -16.51 2.36 23.78
N PHE A 119 -16.46 3.07 24.92
CA PHE A 119 -16.72 2.64 26.31
C PHE A 119 -16.02 1.37 26.85
N ILE A 120 -15.02 1.59 27.71
CA ILE A 120 -14.63 0.63 28.75
C ILE A 120 -14.88 1.28 30.12
N HIS A 121 -15.82 0.73 30.89
CA HIS A 121 -16.02 1.10 32.30
C HIS A 121 -15.02 0.33 33.17
N PHE A 122 -14.16 1.04 33.90
CA PHE A 122 -13.36 0.46 34.99
C PHE A 122 -14.09 0.64 36.32
N GLN A 123 -14.36 -0.46 37.05
CA GLN A 123 -14.78 -0.42 38.45
C GLN A 123 -13.64 -0.89 39.37
N SER A 124 -13.01 0.09 40.05
CA SER A 124 -12.16 0.03 41.27
C SER A 124 -10.94 -0.92 41.35
N ILE A 125 -9.78 -0.39 41.76
CA ILE A 125 -8.56 -1.12 42.15
C ILE A 125 -8.24 -0.80 43.62
N THR A 126 -8.01 -1.83 44.46
CA THR A 126 -7.68 -1.66 45.89
C THR A 126 -6.25 -2.09 46.19
N PHE A 127 -5.48 -1.26 46.91
CA PHE A 127 -4.12 -1.56 47.36
C PHE A 127 -4.08 -1.98 48.84
N ARG A 128 -3.23 -2.96 49.20
CA ARG A 128 -3.00 -3.38 50.59
C ARG A 128 -1.50 -3.45 50.88
N ILE A 129 -1.02 -2.62 51.81
CA ILE A 129 0.39 -2.61 52.26
C ILE A 129 0.51 -3.50 53.49
N THR A 130 1.46 -4.44 53.51
CA THR A 130 1.80 -5.21 54.72
C THR A 130 3.29 -5.07 55.05
N THR A 131 3.59 -4.77 56.31
CA THR A 131 4.97 -4.61 56.80
C THR A 131 5.39 -5.87 57.57
N LYS A 132 6.29 -6.69 57.01
CA LYS A 132 6.96 -7.76 57.78
C LYS A 132 8.48 -7.65 57.67
N LYS A 133 9.13 -7.39 58.80
CA LYS A 133 10.58 -7.46 58.99
C LYS A 133 11.07 -8.91 58.84
N LYS A 134 12.02 -9.18 57.93
CA LYS A 134 12.76 -10.45 57.90
C LYS A 134 14.26 -10.23 58.17
N LYS A 135 14.79 -11.01 59.13
CA LYS A 135 16.20 -11.10 59.55
C LYS A 135 17.06 -11.81 58.49
N LYS A 136 18.26 -11.29 58.23
CA LYS A 136 19.32 -11.91 57.39
C LYS A 136 19.95 -13.13 58.07
N LYS A 137 20.23 -14.19 57.30
CA LYS A 137 21.25 -15.22 57.60
C LYS A 137 22.17 -15.43 56.39
N LYS A 138 23.49 -15.38 56.63
CA LYS A 138 24.60 -15.65 55.71
C LYS A 138 24.72 -17.14 55.38
N LYS A 139 25.16 -17.50 54.16
CA LYS A 139 25.89 -18.75 53.90
C LYS A 139 26.96 -18.58 52.81
N LYS A 140 28.06 -19.32 52.99
CA LYS A 140 29.38 -19.26 52.35
C LYS A 140 29.45 -20.03 51.01
N LYS A 141 30.45 -19.64 50.20
CA LYS A 141 31.02 -20.28 49.00
C LYS A 141 31.73 -21.61 49.32
N PRO A 142 32.01 -22.45 48.30
CA PRO A 142 33.43 -22.71 47.96
C PRO A 142 33.74 -22.80 46.45
N THR A 143 35.03 -22.65 46.16
CA THR A 143 35.86 -22.89 44.94
C THR A 143 36.05 -24.41 44.66
N GLN A 144 36.47 -24.94 43.49
CA GLN A 144 37.71 -24.71 42.70
C GLN A 144 37.74 -25.55 41.38
N ALA A 145 38.54 -25.11 40.38
CA ALA A 145 39.34 -25.73 39.25
C ALA A 145 39.04 -27.17 38.70
N SER A 146 39.40 -27.67 37.48
CA SER A 146 40.50 -27.48 36.49
C SER A 146 40.20 -28.33 35.20
N SER A 147 40.37 -27.86 33.95
CA SER A 147 41.50 -28.03 32.97
C SER A 147 41.46 -29.22 31.97
N MET A 148 41.86 -28.89 30.71
CA MET A 148 42.54 -29.68 29.65
C MET A 148 41.77 -30.19 28.41
N ALA A 149 42.41 -29.95 27.26
CA ALA A 149 42.26 -30.49 25.89
C ALA A 149 43.71 -30.67 25.33
N PRO A 150 44.02 -31.11 24.08
CA PRO A 150 43.36 -31.95 23.02
C PRO A 150 44.39 -33.06 22.53
N PRO A 151 44.57 -33.53 21.25
CA PRO A 151 43.88 -33.44 19.94
C PRO A 151 43.83 -34.82 19.15
N PRO A 152 44.01 -34.93 17.80
CA PRO A 152 42.97 -34.99 16.74
C PRO A 152 43.06 -36.25 15.83
N LEU A 153 42.12 -36.51 14.91
CA LEU A 153 42.37 -37.18 13.59
C LEU A 153 41.09 -37.38 12.75
N LEU A 154 41.27 -37.32 11.43
CA LEU A 154 40.38 -37.72 10.31
C LEU A 154 39.45 -36.64 9.71
N CYS A 155 40.09 -35.70 9.00
CA CYS A 155 39.59 -35.22 7.71
C CYS A 155 40.08 -36.19 6.62
N PHE A 156 39.19 -36.88 5.91
CA PHE A 156 39.36 -37.31 4.51
C PHE A 156 38.06 -38.03 4.09
N PHE A 157 37.62 -37.80 2.85
CA PHE A 157 36.37 -38.26 2.20
C PHE A 157 35.12 -37.40 2.40
N TYR A 158 35.02 -36.32 1.62
CA TYR A 158 33.79 -35.95 0.87
C TYR A 158 34.17 -34.90 -0.21
N ILE A 159 35.08 -35.28 -1.12
CA ILE A 159 35.27 -34.59 -2.40
C ILE A 159 34.99 -35.63 -3.48
N LEU A 160 33.71 -35.82 -3.81
CA LEU A 160 33.19 -36.44 -5.04
C LEU A 160 31.66 -36.51 -4.96
N LEU A 161 31.02 -35.35 -5.08
CA LEU A 161 29.64 -35.18 -5.55
C LEU A 161 29.37 -33.69 -5.82
N LEU A 162 30.25 -33.06 -6.60
CA LEU A 162 29.86 -31.93 -7.45
C LEU A 162 29.42 -32.51 -8.79
N SER A 163 28.34 -33.28 -8.79
CA SER A 163 27.46 -33.30 -9.95
C SER A 163 26.77 -31.94 -9.96
N SER A 164 27.34 -31.00 -10.72
CA SER A 164 26.66 -29.79 -11.13
C SER A 164 25.40 -30.18 -11.91
N VAL A 165 24.31 -30.44 -11.19
CA VAL A 165 22.99 -30.22 -11.76
C VAL A 165 22.93 -28.70 -11.93
N SER A 166 23.40 -28.24 -13.08
CA SER A 166 22.96 -26.96 -13.60
C SER A 166 21.46 -27.14 -13.78
N ALA A 167 20.68 -26.79 -12.75
CA ALA A 167 19.26 -26.60 -12.92
C ALA A 167 19.17 -25.58 -14.04
N ILE A 168 18.75 -26.04 -15.22
CA ILE A 168 18.43 -25.17 -16.34
C ILE A 168 17.33 -24.29 -15.76
N ALA A 169 17.70 -23.07 -15.35
CA ALA A 169 16.73 -22.11 -14.86
C ALA A 169 15.73 -21.94 -16.00
N ASP A 170 14.47 -22.30 -15.76
CA ASP A 170 13.45 -22.17 -16.77
C ASP A 170 13.38 -20.69 -17.17
N THR A 171 13.91 -20.39 -18.36
CA THR A 171 14.01 -19.03 -18.90
C THR A 171 12.75 -18.64 -19.64
N ASN A 172 11.77 -19.53 -19.73
CA ASN A 172 10.51 -19.23 -20.40
C ASN A 172 9.82 -18.04 -19.73
N PRO A 173 9.26 -17.11 -20.52
CA PRO A 173 8.48 -16.02 -19.99
C PRO A 173 7.27 -16.53 -19.19
N ILE A 174 6.97 -15.87 -18.07
CA ILE A 174 5.77 -16.12 -17.29
C ILE A 174 4.70 -15.14 -17.76
N THR A 175 3.56 -15.65 -18.23
CA THR A 175 2.40 -14.83 -18.63
C THR A 175 1.33 -14.89 -17.55
N LEU A 176 0.83 -13.73 -17.13
CA LEU A 176 -0.21 -13.56 -16.13
C LEU A 176 -1.35 -12.72 -16.73
N PRO A 177 -2.62 -12.98 -16.36
CA PRO A 177 -3.72 -12.14 -16.80
C PRO A 177 -3.68 -10.78 -16.08
N LEU A 178 -3.95 -9.70 -16.83
CA LEU A 178 -4.20 -8.37 -16.28
C LEU A 178 -5.67 -8.02 -16.42
N SER A 179 -6.40 -8.11 -15.32
CA SER A 179 -7.82 -7.74 -15.29
C SER A 179 -7.97 -6.31 -14.79
N SER A 180 -8.98 -5.60 -15.29
CA SER A 180 -9.40 -4.35 -14.67
C SER A 180 -9.75 -4.62 -13.20
N PHE A 181 -9.08 -3.91 -12.28
CA PHE A 181 -9.44 -4.01 -10.88
C PHE A 181 -10.88 -3.51 -10.70
N PRO A 182 -11.71 -4.19 -9.87
CA PRO A 182 -13.10 -3.80 -9.68
C PRO A 182 -13.21 -2.32 -9.31
N HIS A 183 -13.92 -1.57 -10.14
CA HIS A 183 -14.22 -0.17 -9.92
C HIS A 183 -15.65 -0.01 -9.40
N HIS A 184 -15.91 1.13 -8.74
CA HIS A 184 -17.26 1.60 -8.48
C HIS A 184 -18.01 1.71 -9.83
N SER A 185 -18.87 0.76 -10.17
CA SER A 185 -19.89 0.98 -11.20
C SER A 185 -20.95 1.87 -10.56
N SER A 186 -20.71 3.19 -10.52
CA SER A 186 -21.85 4.08 -10.33
C SER A 186 -22.75 3.84 -11.53
N SER A 187 -24.06 3.78 -11.34
CA SER A 187 -24.97 3.82 -12.49
C SER A 187 -24.80 5.12 -13.29
N ASP A 188 -24.15 6.14 -12.70
CA ASP A 188 -23.76 7.38 -13.36
C ASP A 188 -22.28 7.36 -13.83
N PRO A 189 -22.04 7.32 -15.16
CA PRO A 189 -20.71 7.43 -15.73
C PRO A 189 -19.98 8.75 -15.40
N LEU A 190 -20.70 9.86 -15.17
CA LEU A 190 -20.08 11.15 -14.87
C LEU A 190 -19.49 11.16 -13.46
N GLN A 191 -20.16 10.56 -12.49
CA GLN A 191 -19.61 10.34 -11.17
C GLN A 191 -18.36 9.44 -11.22
N THR A 192 -18.38 8.41 -12.06
CA THR A 192 -17.21 7.55 -12.29
C THR A 192 -16.03 8.36 -12.82
N LEU A 193 -16.25 9.23 -13.81
CA LEU A 193 -15.22 10.12 -14.35
C LEU A 193 -14.66 11.10 -13.31
N ASN A 194 -15.54 11.73 -12.51
CA ASN A 194 -15.12 12.61 -11.43
C ASN A 194 -14.14 11.92 -10.47
N PHE A 195 -14.50 10.69 -10.10
CA PHE A 195 -13.70 9.92 -9.18
C PHE A 195 -12.34 9.54 -9.80
N LEU A 196 -12.31 9.02 -11.05
CA LEU A 196 -11.07 8.68 -11.74
C LEU A 196 -10.15 9.91 -11.92
N ALA A 197 -10.73 11.07 -12.21
CA ALA A 197 -10.01 12.34 -12.32
C ALA A 197 -9.38 12.75 -10.98
N SER A 198 -10.16 12.71 -9.91
CA SER A 198 -9.70 13.05 -8.55
C SER A 198 -8.60 12.11 -8.06
N ALA A 199 -8.75 10.81 -8.28
CA ALA A 199 -7.73 9.82 -7.93
C ALA A 199 -6.42 10.05 -8.71
N SER A 200 -6.52 10.39 -10.00
CA SER A 200 -5.35 10.68 -10.85
C SER A 200 -4.62 11.95 -10.40
N GLN A 201 -5.35 12.99 -9.99
CA GLN A 201 -4.77 14.21 -9.41
C GLN A 201 -4.05 13.92 -8.09
N ASN A 202 -4.65 13.12 -7.21
CA ASN A 202 -4.06 12.74 -5.92
C ASN A 202 -2.81 11.86 -6.09
N ARG A 203 -2.82 10.92 -7.03
CA ARG A 203 -1.66 10.12 -7.43
C ARG A 203 -0.53 11.00 -7.95
N ALA A 204 -0.85 11.94 -8.84
CA ALA A 204 0.13 12.89 -9.36
C ALA A 204 0.76 13.73 -8.26
N HIS A 205 -0.03 14.26 -7.33
CA HIS A 205 0.47 15.05 -6.20
C HIS A 205 1.52 14.27 -5.38
N GLN A 206 1.28 12.98 -5.06
CA GLN A 206 2.23 12.18 -4.30
C GLN A 206 3.49 11.82 -5.09
N ILE A 207 3.35 11.45 -6.36
CA ILE A 207 4.51 11.15 -7.24
C ILE A 207 5.44 12.36 -7.35
N LYS A 208 4.85 13.55 -7.42
CA LYS A 208 5.53 14.84 -7.57
C LYS A 208 6.25 15.27 -6.31
N ALA A 209 5.60 15.15 -5.16
CA ALA A 209 6.15 15.49 -3.85
C ALA A 209 6.24 14.26 -2.94
N PRO A 210 7.07 13.25 -3.28
CA PRO A 210 7.16 12.06 -2.45
C PRO A 210 7.81 12.45 -1.13
N LYS A 211 7.09 12.27 -0.02
CA LYS A 211 7.59 12.61 1.32
C LYS A 211 8.68 11.62 1.71
N SER A 212 9.93 12.01 1.55
CA SER A 212 11.08 11.17 1.89
C SER A 212 11.35 11.05 3.40
N LYS A 213 10.94 12.02 4.23
CA LYS A 213 11.18 12.01 5.68
C LYS A 213 10.17 12.95 6.37
N SER A 214 9.12 12.45 7.04
CA SER A 214 8.43 13.17 8.13
C SER A 214 7.20 12.40 8.66
N ASN A 215 7.13 12.32 9.99
CA ASN A 215 5.97 11.95 10.82
C ASN A 215 4.78 12.94 10.72
N SER A 216 4.56 13.57 9.57
CA SER A 216 3.46 14.53 9.38
C SER A 216 2.52 14.10 8.26
N VAL A 217 1.33 13.67 8.68
CA VAL A 217 0.17 13.44 7.82
C VAL A 217 -0.18 14.78 7.16
N SER A 218 0.08 14.93 5.86
CA SER A 218 -0.49 16.05 5.11
C SER A 218 -1.96 15.74 4.88
N LYS A 219 -2.84 16.61 5.36
CA LYS A 219 -4.27 16.60 5.03
C LYS A 219 -4.47 17.16 3.61
N SER A 220 -4.12 16.37 2.60
CA SER A 220 -4.79 16.52 1.30
C SER A 220 -6.14 15.82 1.42
N PRO A 221 -7.25 16.36 0.90
CA PRO A 221 -8.50 15.62 0.84
C PRO A 221 -8.26 14.33 0.04
N LEU A 222 -8.22 13.20 0.76
CA LEU A 222 -8.02 11.87 0.21
C LEU A 222 -9.35 11.45 -0.41
N SER A 223 -9.35 11.19 -1.71
CA SER A 223 -10.54 10.69 -2.41
C SER A 223 -10.65 9.19 -2.17
N PRO A 224 -11.72 8.69 -1.52
CA PRO A 224 -11.72 7.33 -1.01
C PRO A 224 -11.62 6.22 -2.06
N HIS A 225 -12.05 6.44 -3.30
CA HIS A 225 -12.47 5.33 -4.16
C HIS A 225 -11.36 4.68 -5.02
N SER A 226 -11.68 3.51 -5.60
CA SER A 226 -10.79 2.55 -6.26
C SER A 226 -10.28 3.02 -7.63
N TYR A 227 -8.97 2.93 -7.91
CA TYR A 227 -8.37 3.27 -9.20
C TYR A 227 -8.99 2.57 -10.42
N GLY A 228 -8.91 3.21 -11.59
CA GLY A 228 -8.93 2.52 -12.89
C GLY A 228 -7.66 1.68 -13.12
N ALA A 229 -7.16 0.99 -12.09
CA ALA A 229 -5.91 0.23 -12.09
C ALA A 229 -6.13 -1.21 -12.56
N TYR A 230 -5.09 -1.82 -13.11
CA TYR A 230 -5.10 -3.23 -13.51
C TYR A 230 -4.53 -4.07 -12.38
N SER A 231 -4.99 -5.30 -12.25
CA SER A 231 -4.50 -6.24 -11.24
C SER A 231 -4.14 -7.57 -11.85
N THR A 232 -3.16 -8.23 -11.24
CA THR A 232 -2.68 -9.55 -11.62
C THR A 232 -2.73 -10.47 -10.40
N PRO A 233 -3.10 -11.75 -10.57
CA PRO A 233 -2.95 -12.74 -9.50
C PRO A 233 -1.46 -13.00 -9.25
N LEU A 234 -1.06 -13.00 -7.99
CA LEU A 234 0.26 -13.40 -7.51
C LEU A 234 0.11 -14.32 -6.30
N SER A 235 0.99 -15.31 -6.22
CA SER A 235 0.88 -16.47 -5.35
C SER A 235 2.07 -16.51 -4.40
N PHE A 236 1.83 -16.51 -3.09
CA PHE A 236 2.88 -16.44 -2.07
C PHE A 236 2.76 -17.56 -1.05
N GLY A 237 3.90 -18.06 -0.56
CA GLY A 237 3.98 -19.00 0.56
C GLY A 237 4.06 -20.47 0.18
N THR A 238 4.19 -21.32 1.20
CA THR A 238 4.25 -22.79 1.09
C THR A 238 3.37 -23.46 2.16
N PRO A 239 2.15 -23.95 1.83
CA PRO A 239 1.50 -23.91 0.52
C PRO A 239 1.13 -22.48 0.08
N SER A 240 0.92 -22.34 -1.22
CA SER A 240 0.71 -21.04 -1.86
C SER A 240 -0.68 -20.44 -1.59
N GLN A 241 -0.71 -19.13 -1.39
CA GLN A 241 -1.90 -18.30 -1.19
C GLN A 241 -1.92 -17.22 -2.29
N THR A 242 -2.97 -17.20 -3.11
CA THR A 242 -3.10 -16.28 -4.25
C THR A 242 -3.86 -15.01 -3.88
N LEU A 243 -3.31 -13.86 -4.24
CA LEU A 243 -3.94 -12.55 -4.09
C LEU A 243 -3.86 -11.77 -5.41
N HIS A 244 -4.90 -10.97 -5.69
CA HIS A 244 -4.87 -10.04 -6.82
C HIS A 244 -4.26 -8.72 -6.38
N LEU A 245 -3.08 -8.40 -6.90
CA LEU A 245 -2.36 -7.17 -6.58
C LEU A 245 -2.43 -6.18 -7.74
N ILE A 246 -2.54 -4.89 -7.42
CA ILE A 246 -2.54 -3.81 -8.41
C ILE A 246 -1.16 -3.74 -9.09
N PHE A 247 -1.15 -3.74 -10.41
CA PHE A 247 0.04 -3.58 -11.23
C PHE A 247 0.46 -2.10 -11.31
N ASP A 248 1.58 -1.75 -10.68
CA ASP A 248 2.02 -0.35 -10.53
C ASP A 248 3.48 -0.13 -10.97
N THR A 249 3.71 0.49 -12.12
CA THR A 249 5.05 0.90 -12.58
C THR A 249 5.56 2.19 -11.94
N GLY A 250 4.72 2.92 -11.21
CA GLY A 250 5.05 4.16 -10.51
C GLY A 250 5.50 3.97 -9.06
N SER A 251 5.59 2.73 -8.57
CA SER A 251 6.14 2.41 -7.25
C SER A 251 6.90 1.08 -7.22
N SER A 252 7.76 0.90 -6.22
CA SER A 252 8.65 -0.26 -6.15
C SER A 252 8.18 -1.34 -5.17
N LEU A 253 7.70 -1.00 -3.97
CA LEU A 253 7.35 -2.02 -2.96
C LEU A 253 6.20 -2.93 -3.40
N VAL A 254 6.45 -4.24 -3.44
CA VAL A 254 5.38 -5.25 -3.44
C VAL A 254 4.84 -5.42 -2.03
N TRP A 255 3.55 -5.18 -1.82
CA TRP A 255 2.90 -5.40 -0.52
C TRP A 255 1.50 -5.96 -0.69
N LEU A 256 1.03 -6.64 0.36
CA LEU A 256 -0.27 -7.32 0.37
C LEU A 256 -1.00 -7.15 1.72
N PRO A 257 -2.35 -7.18 1.73
CA PRO A 257 -3.12 -7.32 2.95
C PRO A 257 -2.73 -8.58 3.69
N CYS A 258 -2.37 -8.44 4.96
CA CYS A 258 -1.72 -9.51 5.69
C CYS A 258 -2.32 -9.67 7.09
N THR A 259 -2.35 -10.92 7.55
CA THR A 259 -2.89 -11.37 8.84
C THR A 259 -4.42 -11.37 8.94
N SER A 260 -4.95 -12.12 9.92
CA SER A 260 -6.38 -12.14 10.22
C SER A 260 -6.90 -10.82 10.79
N LYS A 261 -6.02 -9.96 11.33
CA LYS A 261 -6.37 -8.65 11.91
C LYS A 261 -6.14 -7.48 10.94
N TYR A 262 -5.94 -7.74 9.65
CA TYR A 262 -5.83 -6.69 8.64
C TYR A 262 -7.01 -5.72 8.73
N LEU A 263 -6.69 -4.42 8.83
CA LEU A 263 -7.65 -3.34 8.85
C LEU A 263 -7.52 -2.49 7.59
N CYS A 264 -8.64 -2.26 6.92
CA CYS A 264 -8.73 -1.33 5.80
C CYS A 264 -9.64 -0.18 6.19
N SER A 265 -9.06 0.96 6.55
CA SER A 265 -9.80 2.17 6.90
C SER A 265 -10.29 2.86 5.64
N GLU A 266 -11.54 3.34 5.65
CA GLU A 266 -12.13 4.10 4.54
C GLU A 266 -12.04 3.35 3.19
N CYS A 267 -12.19 2.02 3.25
CA CYS A 267 -12.16 1.10 2.11
C CYS A 267 -13.54 0.57 1.71
N SER A 268 -14.60 1.25 2.12
CA SER A 268 -15.97 0.86 1.78
C SER A 268 -16.25 1.18 0.31
N PHE A 269 -15.98 0.22 -0.58
CA PHE A 269 -16.26 0.35 -2.01
C PHE A 269 -17.45 -0.52 -2.41
N PRO A 270 -18.27 -0.11 -3.39
CA PRO A 270 -19.29 -1.00 -3.93
C PRO A 270 -18.67 -2.29 -4.44
N LYS A 271 -19.30 -3.43 -4.14
CA LYS A 271 -18.82 -4.78 -4.46
C LYS A 271 -17.56 -5.24 -3.72
N ILE A 272 -16.96 -4.40 -2.87
CA ILE A 272 -15.86 -4.80 -1.98
C ILE A 272 -16.35 -4.71 -0.54
N ASP A 273 -16.53 -5.87 0.09
CA ASP A 273 -16.75 -5.95 1.53
C ASP A 273 -15.39 -5.88 2.24
N PRO A 274 -15.10 -4.82 3.04
CA PRO A 274 -13.84 -4.70 3.77
C PRO A 274 -13.55 -5.91 4.68
N ALA A 275 -14.59 -6.57 5.20
CA ALA A 275 -14.45 -7.76 6.03
C ALA A 275 -13.96 -8.98 5.23
N ARG A 276 -14.17 -9.00 3.90
CA ARG A 276 -13.82 -10.10 2.99
C ARG A 276 -12.64 -9.80 2.06
N ILE A 277 -11.92 -8.71 2.28
CA ILE A 277 -10.67 -8.44 1.54
C ILE A 277 -9.74 -9.67 1.70
N PRO A 278 -9.30 -10.31 0.60
CA PRO A 278 -8.38 -11.44 0.64
C PRO A 278 -7.07 -11.06 1.34
N ARG A 279 -6.55 -11.98 2.15
CA ARG A 279 -5.38 -11.71 3.02
C ARG A 279 -4.41 -12.86 2.91
N PHE A 280 -3.14 -12.52 2.89
CA PHE A 280 -2.10 -13.48 3.14
C PHE A 280 -2.05 -13.78 4.64
N ILE A 281 -2.05 -15.05 5.02
CA ILE A 281 -1.92 -15.50 6.41
C ILE A 281 -0.53 -16.13 6.59
N PRO A 282 0.44 -15.38 7.16
CA PRO A 282 1.81 -15.87 7.34
C PRO A 282 1.92 -17.19 8.09
N LYS A 283 1.05 -17.42 9.09
CA LYS A 283 1.03 -18.64 9.90
C LYS A 283 0.66 -19.90 9.10
N LEU A 284 0.03 -19.75 7.94
CA LEU A 284 -0.33 -20.87 7.05
C LEU A 284 0.76 -21.18 6.03
N SER A 285 1.89 -20.45 6.05
CA SER A 285 3.01 -20.68 5.15
C SER A 285 4.27 -21.04 5.94
N SER A 286 4.84 -22.20 5.61
CA SER A 286 6.10 -22.68 6.18
C SER A 286 7.33 -21.89 5.72
N SER A 287 7.22 -21.11 4.64
CA SER A 287 8.32 -20.28 4.11
C SER A 287 8.32 -18.84 4.64
N SER A 288 7.32 -18.47 5.45
CA SER A 288 7.19 -17.12 5.99
C SER A 288 8.24 -16.81 7.05
N LYS A 289 9.01 -15.73 6.84
CA LYS A 289 10.01 -15.25 7.81
C LYS A 289 9.96 -13.74 7.92
N LEU A 290 9.97 -13.20 9.13
CA LEU A 290 10.17 -11.76 9.32
C LEU A 290 11.57 -11.35 8.84
N VAL A 291 11.64 -10.25 8.10
CA VAL A 291 12.95 -9.68 7.72
C VAL A 291 13.60 -9.08 8.96
N GLY A 292 14.76 -9.59 9.34
CA GLY A 292 15.54 -9.05 10.47
C GLY A 292 16.15 -7.68 10.17
N CYS A 293 16.42 -6.90 11.22
CA CYS A 293 16.91 -5.52 11.11
C CYS A 293 18.32 -5.44 10.46
N GLN A 294 19.16 -6.45 10.71
CA GLN A 294 20.48 -6.57 10.08
C GLN A 294 20.45 -7.15 8.65
N ASN A 295 19.30 -7.63 8.18
CA ASN A 295 19.18 -8.13 6.82
C ASN A 295 19.42 -6.97 5.83
N PRO A 296 20.33 -7.10 4.84
CA PRO A 296 20.60 -6.05 3.87
C PRO A 296 19.36 -5.56 3.12
N LYS A 297 18.35 -6.43 2.93
CA LYS A 297 17.10 -6.08 2.26
C LYS A 297 16.20 -5.14 3.08
N CYS A 298 16.43 -4.99 4.39
CA CYS A 298 15.75 -3.98 5.20
C CYS A 298 16.09 -2.57 4.72
N ALA A 299 17.32 -2.35 4.22
CA ALA A 299 17.74 -1.07 3.67
C ALA A 299 17.08 -0.71 2.33
N TRP A 300 16.38 -1.64 1.68
CA TRP A 300 15.68 -1.34 0.42
C TRP A 300 14.56 -0.31 0.60
N ILE A 301 13.84 -0.35 1.74
CA ILE A 301 12.77 0.60 2.05
C ILE A 301 13.28 1.78 2.88
N PHE A 302 14.13 1.52 3.86
CA PHE A 302 14.54 2.53 4.85
C PHE A 302 15.86 3.23 4.50
N GLY A 303 16.50 2.83 3.41
CA GLY A 303 17.82 3.31 3.02
C GLY A 303 18.95 2.78 3.91
N PRO A 304 20.19 3.22 3.64
CA PRO A 304 21.37 2.73 4.35
C PRO A 304 21.38 3.09 5.85
N ASP A 305 20.68 4.16 6.23
CA ASP A 305 20.61 4.67 7.59
C ASP A 305 19.76 3.82 8.53
N VAL A 306 19.03 2.81 8.03
CA VAL A 306 18.17 1.93 8.83
C VAL A 306 18.89 1.27 9.99
N LYS A 307 20.21 1.04 9.88
CA LYS A 307 21.05 0.53 10.97
C LYS A 307 20.96 1.39 12.22
N SER A 308 20.78 2.70 12.09
CA SER A 308 20.60 3.63 13.21
C SER A 308 19.25 3.46 13.96
N GLN A 309 18.26 2.84 13.30
CA GLN A 309 16.96 2.48 13.86
C GLN A 309 17.00 1.06 14.48
N CYS A 310 18.00 0.25 14.12
CA CYS A 310 18.29 -1.08 14.66
C CYS A 310 19.17 -1.04 15.93
N ARG A 311 18.93 -0.09 16.86
CA ARG A 311 19.86 0.22 17.98
C ARG A 311 20.09 -0.96 18.93
N SER A 312 19.12 -1.86 19.06
CA SER A 312 19.21 -3.04 19.93
C SER A 312 20.05 -4.16 19.31
N CYS A 313 20.50 -3.99 18.07
CA CYS A 313 21.35 -4.95 17.39
C CYS A 313 22.80 -4.48 17.33
N ASN A 314 23.62 -5.05 18.20
CA ASN A 314 25.05 -4.81 18.18
C ASN A 314 25.64 -5.36 16.86
N PRO A 315 26.36 -4.57 16.06
CA PRO A 315 26.99 -5.03 14.82
C PRO A 315 28.05 -6.13 15.01
N LYS A 316 28.49 -6.38 16.25
CA LYS A 316 29.47 -7.42 16.62
C LYS A 316 28.84 -8.76 17.01
N THR A 317 27.53 -8.86 17.13
CA THR A 317 26.83 -10.11 17.47
C THR A 317 25.97 -10.55 16.29
N GLU A 318 26.21 -11.77 15.80
CA GLU A 318 25.46 -12.36 14.67
C GLU A 318 23.96 -12.59 15.00
N ASN A 319 23.60 -12.67 16.28
CA ASN A 319 22.25 -12.99 16.74
C ASN A 319 21.42 -11.73 17.06
N CYS A 320 21.15 -10.89 16.07
CA CYS A 320 20.15 -9.82 16.17
C CYS A 320 18.74 -10.39 15.98
N THR A 321 17.93 -10.37 17.04
CA THR A 321 16.51 -10.79 16.99
C THR A 321 15.56 -9.65 16.63
N GLN A 322 16.05 -8.40 16.55
CA GLN A 322 15.23 -7.26 16.15
C GLN A 322 14.78 -7.42 14.70
N THR A 323 13.48 -7.22 14.47
CA THR A 323 12.90 -7.17 13.14
C THR A 323 13.22 -5.85 12.45
N CYS A 324 13.15 -5.84 11.12
CA CYS A 324 13.17 -4.61 10.34
C CYS A 324 12.02 -3.69 10.81
N PRO A 325 12.22 -2.36 10.87
CA PRO A 325 11.18 -1.43 11.28
C PRO A 325 9.89 -1.56 10.45
N ALA A 326 8.77 -1.14 11.02
CA ALA A 326 7.52 -1.05 10.27
C ALA A 326 7.62 0.05 9.20
N TYR A 327 7.13 -0.24 8.00
CA TYR A 327 7.06 0.75 6.93
C TYR A 327 5.71 1.47 6.95
N VAL A 328 5.70 2.69 6.42
CA VAL A 328 4.49 3.41 6.03
C VAL A 328 4.72 3.96 4.63
N VAL A 329 3.86 3.63 3.68
CA VAL A 329 3.96 4.09 2.28
C VAL A 329 2.67 4.77 1.87
N GLN A 330 2.80 5.92 1.20
CA GLN A 330 1.70 6.71 0.65
C GLN A 330 1.72 6.62 -0.88
N TYR A 331 0.60 6.26 -1.51
CA TYR A 331 0.50 6.03 -2.96
C TYR A 331 -0.34 7.09 -3.71
N GLY A 332 -1.04 7.98 -3.01
CA GLY A 332 -1.90 9.01 -3.62
C GLY A 332 -3.38 8.71 -3.49
N SER A 333 -3.83 7.49 -3.81
CA SER A 333 -5.17 7.04 -3.36
C SER A 333 -5.27 6.89 -1.87
N GLY A 334 -4.16 6.58 -1.22
CA GLY A 334 -4.20 5.97 0.09
C GLY A 334 -2.82 5.65 0.61
N SER A 335 -2.81 4.93 1.72
CA SER A 335 -1.60 4.59 2.46
C SER A 335 -1.66 3.18 2.99
N THR A 336 -0.50 2.64 3.36
CA THR A 336 -0.40 1.35 4.00
C THR A 336 0.73 1.32 5.02
N ALA A 337 0.56 0.50 6.05
CA ALA A 337 1.58 0.26 7.06
C ALA A 337 1.70 -1.24 7.34
N GLY A 338 2.94 -1.70 7.54
CA GLY A 338 3.24 -3.12 7.63
C GLY A 338 4.64 -3.44 8.08
N LEU A 339 4.96 -4.73 8.10
CA LEU A 339 6.30 -5.27 8.34
C LEU A 339 6.80 -5.97 7.09
N LEU A 340 8.11 -6.02 6.88
CA LEU A 340 8.69 -6.78 5.78
C LEU A 340 8.75 -8.27 6.13
N LEU A 341 8.23 -9.10 5.22
CA LEU A 341 8.39 -10.55 5.23
C LEU A 341 9.31 -10.98 4.10
N SER A 342 10.08 -12.03 4.35
CA SER A 342 10.73 -12.85 3.37
C SER A 342 9.84 -14.06 3.12
N GLU A 343 9.41 -14.25 1.88
CA GLU A 343 8.53 -15.34 1.46
C GLU A 343 8.97 -16.01 0.15
N THR A 344 8.27 -17.07 -0.23
CA THR A 344 8.37 -17.68 -1.55
C THR A 344 7.28 -17.10 -2.45
N LEU A 345 7.67 -16.43 -3.53
CA LEU A 345 6.78 -16.11 -4.64
C LEU A 345 6.70 -17.32 -5.57
N ASP A 346 5.49 -17.81 -5.80
CA ASP A 346 5.23 -19.11 -6.44
C ASP A 346 4.54 -18.91 -7.79
N PHE A 347 5.18 -19.36 -8.87
CA PHE A 347 4.59 -19.49 -10.20
C PHE A 347 4.55 -20.96 -10.58
N PRO A 348 3.64 -21.39 -11.48
CA PRO A 348 3.46 -22.81 -11.82
C PRO A 348 4.74 -23.59 -12.10
N ASN A 349 5.71 -22.97 -12.79
CA ASN A 349 6.99 -23.60 -13.18
C ASN A 349 8.21 -22.93 -12.54
N LYS A 350 8.03 -21.95 -11.63
CA LYS A 350 9.15 -21.18 -11.08
C LYS A 350 8.84 -20.64 -9.68
N LYS A 351 9.70 -20.98 -8.71
CA LYS A 351 9.64 -20.44 -7.35
C LYS A 351 10.78 -19.47 -7.10
N ILE A 352 10.46 -18.31 -6.53
CA ILE A 352 11.42 -17.31 -6.10
C ILE A 352 11.42 -17.29 -4.57
N THR A 353 12.45 -17.88 -3.97
CA THR A 353 12.60 -17.92 -2.52
C THR A 353 13.23 -16.63 -2.00
N ASN A 354 13.04 -16.34 -0.71
CA ASN A 354 13.55 -15.14 -0.05
C ASN A 354 13.09 -13.83 -0.70
N PHE A 355 11.91 -13.82 -1.32
CA PHE A 355 11.26 -12.65 -1.89
C PHE A 355 10.77 -11.75 -0.76
N VAL A 356 11.17 -10.48 -0.77
CA VAL A 356 10.73 -9.49 0.20
C VAL A 356 9.38 -8.94 -0.23
N VAL A 357 8.41 -9.04 0.66
CA VAL A 357 7.05 -8.52 0.50
C VAL A 357 6.64 -7.75 1.73
N GLY A 358 5.94 -6.63 1.53
CA GLY A 358 5.29 -5.91 2.61
C GLY A 358 4.05 -6.66 3.09
N CYS A 359 4.08 -7.12 4.34
CA CYS A 359 2.92 -7.66 5.06
C CYS A 359 2.21 -6.49 5.76
N SER A 360 1.24 -5.89 5.06
CA SER A 360 0.49 -4.76 5.59
C SER A 360 -0.60 -5.22 6.53
N PHE A 361 -0.61 -4.71 7.76
CA PHE A 361 -1.70 -4.93 8.71
C PHE A 361 -2.71 -3.77 8.69
N LEU A 362 -2.35 -2.63 8.11
CA LEU A 362 -3.22 -1.47 7.94
C LEU A 362 -3.13 -0.91 6.52
N SER A 363 -4.26 -0.53 5.96
CA SER A 363 -4.32 0.40 4.84
C SER A 363 -5.43 1.42 5.02
N ILE A 364 -5.32 2.52 4.28
CA ILE A 364 -6.34 3.58 4.21
C ILE A 364 -6.64 3.78 2.73
N HIS A 365 -7.92 3.74 2.35
CA HIS A 365 -8.41 3.89 0.97
C HIS A 365 -7.81 2.92 -0.06
N GLN A 366 -7.26 1.81 0.41
CA GLN A 366 -6.51 0.89 -0.43
C GLN A 366 -6.88 -0.55 -0.09
N PRO A 367 -7.92 -1.10 -0.77
CA PRO A 367 -8.52 -2.39 -0.42
C PRO A 367 -7.68 -3.58 -0.90
N SER A 368 -6.74 -3.35 -1.80
CA SER A 368 -5.85 -4.38 -2.34
C SER A 368 -4.41 -3.95 -2.25
N GLY A 369 -3.52 -4.94 -2.20
CA GLY A 369 -2.08 -4.75 -2.26
C GLY A 369 -1.61 -4.27 -3.64
N ILE A 370 -0.33 -3.95 -3.72
CA ILE A 370 0.32 -3.44 -4.92
C ILE A 370 1.48 -4.36 -5.26
N ALA A 371 1.57 -4.74 -6.54
CA ALA A 371 2.78 -5.29 -7.15
C ALA A 371 3.56 -4.12 -7.77
N GLY A 372 4.58 -3.65 -7.06
CA GLY A 372 5.46 -2.60 -7.52
C GLY A 372 6.41 -3.08 -8.63
N PHE A 373 6.40 -2.37 -9.75
CA PHE A 373 7.21 -2.61 -10.94
C PHE A 373 8.22 -1.49 -11.21
N GLY A 374 8.34 -0.54 -10.30
CA GLY A 374 9.37 0.51 -10.29
C GLY A 374 10.80 -0.04 -10.31
N ARG A 375 11.77 0.86 -10.28
CA ARG A 375 13.21 0.52 -10.43
C ARG A 375 13.91 0.27 -9.10
N GLY A 376 13.19 0.31 -7.98
CA GLY A 376 13.72 0.00 -6.64
C GLY A 376 14.06 -1.48 -6.48
N SER A 377 14.93 -1.79 -5.50
CA SER A 377 15.42 -3.17 -5.29
C SER A 377 14.33 -4.12 -4.75
N GLU A 378 13.35 -3.56 -4.06
CA GLU A 378 12.15 -4.21 -3.54
C GLU A 378 11.07 -4.48 -4.61
N SER A 379 11.28 -4.01 -5.84
CA SER A 379 10.36 -4.24 -6.95
C SER A 379 10.34 -5.68 -7.43
N LEU A 380 9.19 -6.11 -7.93
CA LEU A 380 9.03 -7.45 -8.49
C LEU A 380 10.05 -7.72 -9.60
N PRO A 381 10.27 -6.84 -10.60
CA PRO A 381 11.27 -7.08 -11.64
C PRO A 381 12.68 -7.25 -11.09
N SER A 382 13.07 -6.42 -10.11
CA SER A 382 14.42 -6.46 -9.54
C SER A 382 14.65 -7.72 -8.71
N GLN A 383 13.70 -8.09 -7.86
CA GLN A 383 13.80 -9.29 -7.02
C GLN A 383 13.76 -10.59 -7.82
N MET A 384 13.08 -10.61 -8.96
CA MET A 384 13.04 -11.75 -9.88
C MET A 384 14.23 -11.81 -10.85
N GLY A 385 15.06 -10.75 -10.90
CA GLY A 385 16.13 -10.64 -11.89
C GLY A 385 15.61 -10.60 -13.32
N LEU A 386 14.46 -9.96 -13.56
CA LEU A 386 13.90 -9.84 -14.90
C LEU A 386 14.83 -9.01 -15.78
N LYS A 387 15.02 -9.48 -17.01
CA LYS A 387 15.73 -8.70 -18.04
C LYS A 387 14.77 -7.77 -18.77
N LYS A 388 13.51 -8.18 -18.86
CA LYS A 388 12.43 -7.36 -19.39
C LYS A 388 11.09 -7.81 -18.81
N PHE A 389 10.11 -6.90 -18.87
CA PHE A 389 8.70 -7.26 -18.70
C PHE A 389 7.88 -6.51 -19.73
N ALA A 390 6.72 -7.04 -20.09
CA ALA A 390 5.81 -6.39 -21.01
C ALA A 390 4.37 -6.54 -20.57
N TYR A 391 3.48 -5.69 -21.07
CA TYR A 391 2.06 -5.83 -20.83
C TYR A 391 1.23 -5.34 -22.01
N CYS A 392 -0.02 -5.77 -22.03
CA CYS A 392 -1.07 -5.28 -22.91
C CYS A 392 -2.28 -4.97 -22.03
N LEU A 393 -2.60 -3.68 -21.84
CA LEU A 393 -3.74 -3.28 -21.01
C LEU A 393 -5.03 -3.32 -21.83
N ALA A 394 -6.00 -4.14 -21.40
CA ALA A 394 -7.32 -4.20 -22.02
C ALA A 394 -8.02 -2.85 -21.97
N SER A 395 -8.78 -2.53 -23.02
CA SER A 395 -9.52 -1.28 -23.12
C SER A 395 -10.49 -1.11 -21.96
N ARG A 396 -10.55 0.09 -21.37
CA ARG A 396 -11.65 0.49 -20.47
C ARG A 396 -12.61 1.35 -21.24
N LYS A 397 -13.31 0.74 -22.18
CA LYS A 397 -14.62 1.29 -22.52
C LYS A 397 -15.47 1.14 -21.26
N PHE A 398 -16.45 2.02 -21.05
CA PHE A 398 -17.39 1.87 -19.92
C PHE A 398 -18.32 0.65 -20.08
N ASP A 399 -17.91 -0.33 -20.89
CA ASP A 399 -18.47 -1.67 -20.97
C ASP A 399 -17.65 -2.58 -20.04
N ASP A 400 -18.31 -3.19 -19.05
CA ASP A 400 -17.74 -4.18 -18.14
C ASP A 400 -17.50 -5.52 -18.89
N SER A 401 -16.82 -5.48 -20.04
CA SER A 401 -16.52 -6.69 -20.78
C SER A 401 -15.40 -7.48 -20.06
N PRO A 402 -15.49 -8.82 -19.96
CA PRO A 402 -14.59 -9.63 -19.13
C PRO A 402 -13.18 -9.82 -19.74
N HIS A 403 -12.77 -8.93 -20.64
CA HIS A 403 -11.54 -9.03 -21.39
C HIS A 403 -10.34 -8.74 -20.46
N ALA A 404 -9.47 -9.74 -20.31
CA ALA A 404 -8.22 -9.61 -19.57
C ALA A 404 -7.09 -9.25 -20.53
N GLY A 405 -6.30 -8.26 -20.16
CA GLY A 405 -5.00 -8.03 -20.76
C GLY A 405 -3.98 -9.08 -20.31
N GLU A 406 -2.71 -8.84 -20.62
CA GLU A 406 -1.62 -9.75 -20.29
C GLU A 406 -0.44 -9.01 -19.67
N LEU A 407 0.24 -9.66 -18.72
CA LEU A 407 1.53 -9.27 -18.15
C LEU A 407 2.53 -10.39 -18.41
N ILE A 408 3.67 -10.06 -18.99
CA ILE A 408 4.72 -11.00 -19.38
C ILE A 408 5.97 -10.66 -18.58
N LEU A 409 6.48 -11.61 -17.81
CA LEU A 409 7.70 -11.51 -17.01
C LEU A 409 8.79 -12.35 -17.66
N ASP A 410 9.86 -11.73 -18.16
CA ASP A 410 10.86 -12.44 -18.96
C ASP A 410 12.28 -12.28 -18.40
N SER A 411 12.87 -13.42 -18.04
CA SER A 411 14.26 -13.54 -17.57
C SER A 411 15.26 -13.94 -18.67
N SER A 412 14.79 -14.39 -19.83
CA SER A 412 15.63 -14.79 -20.98
C SER A 412 16.27 -13.56 -21.64
N GLY A 413 15.49 -12.50 -21.84
CA GLY A 413 15.87 -11.33 -22.64
C GLY A 413 15.72 -11.53 -24.15
N ALA A 414 14.84 -12.45 -24.58
CA ALA A 414 14.54 -12.68 -26.00
C ALA A 414 14.13 -11.37 -26.70
N LYS A 415 14.45 -11.23 -27.99
CA LYS A 415 14.03 -10.05 -28.76
C LYS A 415 12.54 -10.12 -29.07
N THR A 416 11.83 -9.01 -28.89
CA THR A 416 10.44 -8.85 -29.34
C THR A 416 10.43 -8.10 -30.66
N SER A 417 9.76 -8.66 -31.67
CA SER A 417 9.68 -8.07 -33.01
C SER A 417 8.62 -6.98 -33.11
N GLY A 418 8.80 -6.05 -34.04
CA GLY A 418 7.79 -5.03 -34.38
C GLY A 418 7.59 -3.93 -33.34
N LEU A 419 8.50 -3.76 -32.38
CA LEU A 419 8.45 -2.68 -31.40
C LEU A 419 9.22 -1.45 -31.88
N THR A 420 8.66 -0.27 -31.59
CA THR A 420 9.38 1.00 -31.71
C THR A 420 9.92 1.39 -30.34
N TYR A 421 11.20 1.74 -30.24
CA TYR A 421 11.86 1.99 -28.96
C TYR A 421 12.23 3.46 -28.71
N THR A 422 12.16 3.87 -27.45
CA THR A 422 12.81 5.09 -26.93
C THR A 422 13.64 4.73 -25.69
N PRO A 423 14.81 5.35 -25.48
CA PRO A 423 15.58 5.14 -24.25
C PRO A 423 14.85 5.71 -23.04
N PHE A 424 15.05 5.08 -21.88
CA PHE A 424 14.73 5.69 -20.60
C PHE A 424 15.64 6.90 -20.35
N ARG A 425 15.15 7.83 -19.53
CA ARG A 425 15.91 8.95 -19.00
C ARG A 425 16.19 8.70 -17.53
N GLN A 426 17.40 9.03 -17.08
CA GLN A 426 17.67 9.11 -15.65
C GLN A 426 17.33 10.52 -15.17
N ASN A 427 16.64 10.60 -14.02
CA ASN A 427 16.48 11.86 -13.32
C ASN A 427 17.82 12.23 -12.65
N PRO A 428 18.35 13.45 -12.88
CA PRO A 428 19.66 13.82 -12.35
C PRO A 428 19.64 14.10 -10.83
N SER A 429 18.47 14.29 -10.22
CA SER A 429 18.36 14.58 -8.80
C SER A 429 18.74 13.37 -7.96
N VAL A 430 19.70 13.59 -7.07
CA VAL A 430 20.16 12.57 -6.11
C VAL A 430 19.53 12.72 -4.73
N SER A 431 18.95 13.88 -4.43
CA SER A 431 18.38 14.19 -3.11
C SER A 431 17.05 13.48 -2.87
N ASN A 432 16.27 13.24 -3.92
CA ASN A 432 15.01 12.52 -3.85
C ASN A 432 15.13 11.14 -4.50
N HIS A 433 15.37 10.12 -3.68
CA HIS A 433 15.57 8.75 -4.16
C HIS A 433 14.37 8.19 -4.94
N ALA A 434 13.15 8.60 -4.62
CA ALA A 434 11.95 8.17 -5.32
C ALA A 434 12.00 8.51 -6.83
N TYR A 435 12.64 9.62 -7.22
CA TYR A 435 12.76 9.99 -8.64
C TYR A 435 13.67 9.04 -9.43
N LYS A 436 14.52 8.24 -8.76
CA LYS A 436 15.34 7.21 -9.41
C LYS A 436 14.57 5.92 -9.65
N GLU A 437 13.44 5.75 -8.97
CA GLU A 437 12.59 4.56 -9.08
C GLU A 437 11.63 4.64 -10.27
N TYR A 438 11.32 5.84 -10.74
CA TYR A 438 10.38 6.01 -11.86
C TYR A 438 11.04 5.74 -13.23
N TYR A 439 10.25 5.21 -14.17
CA TYR A 439 10.66 5.10 -15.57
C TYR A 439 10.39 6.40 -16.32
N TYR A 440 11.41 7.27 -16.37
CA TYR A 440 11.30 8.50 -17.14
C TYR A 440 11.49 8.27 -18.64
N LEU A 441 10.69 8.98 -19.42
CA LEU A 441 10.77 9.10 -20.87
C LEU A 441 11.09 10.55 -21.25
N THR A 442 11.63 10.75 -22.45
CA THR A 442 11.87 12.09 -22.99
C THR A 442 10.87 12.37 -24.10
N ILE A 443 9.80 13.10 -23.79
CA ILE A 443 8.90 13.67 -24.80
C ILE A 443 9.61 14.92 -25.38
N ARG A 444 9.80 14.93 -26.69
CA ARG A 444 10.39 16.06 -27.43
C ARG A 444 9.35 17.06 -27.88
N LYS A 445 8.20 16.59 -28.35
CA LYS A 445 7.08 17.39 -28.83
C LYS A 445 5.77 16.67 -28.55
N ILE A 446 4.73 17.44 -28.28
CA ILE A 446 3.36 16.97 -28.21
C ILE A 446 2.64 17.56 -29.43
N PHE A 447 1.98 16.71 -30.22
CA PHE A 447 1.20 17.10 -31.39
C PHE A 447 -0.29 16.90 -31.11
N VAL A 448 -1.09 17.91 -31.47
CA VAL A 448 -2.54 17.86 -31.54
C VAL A 448 -2.91 18.05 -33.01
N GLY A 449 -3.47 17.02 -33.64
CA GLY A 449 -3.53 16.88 -35.08
C GLY A 449 -2.13 17.04 -35.69
N ASN A 450 -2.01 17.95 -36.65
CA ASN A 450 -0.76 18.32 -37.32
C ASN A 450 0.00 19.48 -36.63
N LYS A 451 -0.48 19.98 -35.48
CA LYS A 451 0.13 21.11 -34.76
C LYS A 451 0.97 20.64 -33.56
N ALA A 452 2.25 20.98 -33.56
CA ALA A 452 3.09 20.87 -32.36
C ALA A 452 2.74 21.99 -31.37
N VAL A 453 2.30 21.64 -30.16
CA VAL A 453 1.99 22.61 -29.11
C VAL A 453 3.28 23.13 -28.46
N LYS A 454 3.26 24.40 -28.05
CA LYS A 454 4.44 25.07 -27.46
C LYS A 454 4.53 24.75 -25.96
N VAL A 455 5.33 23.74 -25.62
CA VAL A 455 5.62 23.39 -24.23
C VAL A 455 7.00 23.92 -23.82
N PRO A 456 7.12 24.69 -22.73
CA PRO A 456 8.41 25.15 -22.25
C PRO A 456 9.35 23.98 -21.91
N TYR A 457 10.61 24.06 -22.32
CA TYR A 457 11.57 22.96 -22.22
C TYR A 457 11.72 22.38 -20.80
N LYS A 458 11.62 23.23 -19.77
CA LYS A 458 11.68 22.84 -18.35
C LYS A 458 10.65 21.77 -17.93
N TYR A 459 9.55 21.63 -18.66
CA TYR A 459 8.54 20.60 -18.40
C TYR A 459 8.82 19.28 -19.15
N LEU A 460 9.61 19.32 -20.23
CA LEU A 460 9.83 18.17 -21.11
C LEU A 460 11.03 17.32 -20.70
N VAL A 461 11.96 17.88 -19.92
CA VAL A 461 13.19 17.20 -19.49
C VAL A 461 13.45 17.50 -18.01
N PRO A 462 13.80 16.49 -17.19
CA PRO A 462 14.16 16.72 -15.80
C PRO A 462 15.37 17.65 -15.68
N GLY A 463 15.22 18.73 -14.91
CA GLY A 463 16.29 19.66 -14.53
C GLY A 463 17.17 19.13 -13.38
N PRO A 464 18.22 19.85 -12.97
CA PRO A 464 19.14 19.42 -11.90
C PRO A 464 18.48 19.20 -10.54
N ASP A 465 17.38 19.91 -10.27
CA ASP A 465 16.52 19.76 -9.09
C ASP A 465 15.64 18.50 -9.16
N GLY A 466 15.58 17.85 -10.32
CA GLY A 466 14.77 16.67 -10.61
C GLY A 466 13.35 16.98 -11.08
N ASN A 467 13.02 18.27 -11.25
CA ASN A 467 11.71 18.70 -11.71
C ASN A 467 11.62 18.65 -13.23
N GLY A 468 10.44 18.36 -13.77
CA GLY A 468 10.21 18.24 -15.21
C GLY A 468 10.33 16.82 -15.75
N GLY A 469 10.13 16.68 -17.05
CA GLY A 469 10.14 15.38 -17.73
C GLY A 469 8.84 14.63 -17.61
N SER A 470 8.86 13.40 -18.14
CA SER A 470 7.68 12.54 -18.24
C SER A 470 7.98 11.17 -17.66
N ILE A 471 7.04 10.57 -16.93
CA ILE A 471 7.12 9.18 -16.48
C ILE A 471 5.95 8.37 -17.07
N ILE A 472 6.10 7.04 -17.10
CA ILE A 472 5.02 6.11 -17.41
C ILE A 472 4.58 5.38 -16.14
N ASP A 473 3.28 5.43 -15.83
CA ASP A 473 2.72 4.90 -14.59
C ASP A 473 1.40 4.14 -14.85
N SER A 474 1.43 2.81 -14.72
CA SER A 474 0.23 1.96 -14.79
C SER A 474 -0.67 2.08 -13.55
N GLY A 475 -0.14 2.58 -12.42
CA GLY A 475 -0.88 2.85 -11.20
C GLY A 475 -1.66 4.18 -11.24
N SER A 476 -1.31 5.08 -12.16
CA SER A 476 -2.09 6.29 -12.47
C SER A 476 -3.18 5.96 -13.48
N THR A 477 -4.42 6.39 -13.26
CA THR A 477 -5.52 6.12 -14.21
C THR A 477 -5.43 7.03 -15.44
N PHE A 478 -5.65 8.33 -15.25
CA PHE A 478 -5.55 9.32 -16.31
C PHE A 478 -4.16 9.95 -16.33
N THR A 479 -3.74 10.38 -17.52
CA THR A 479 -2.51 11.15 -17.64
C THR A 479 -2.63 12.46 -16.87
N PHE A 480 -1.62 12.77 -16.08
CA PHE A 480 -1.46 14.08 -15.46
C PHE A 480 -0.50 14.93 -16.29
N MET A 481 -0.82 16.22 -16.42
CA MET A 481 0.07 17.22 -16.99
C MET A 481 0.10 18.45 -16.07
N ASP A 482 1.30 19.00 -15.87
CA ASP A 482 1.45 20.32 -15.24
C ASP A 482 0.67 21.36 -16.02
N LYS A 483 0.05 22.30 -15.29
CA LYS A 483 -0.88 23.29 -15.86
C LYS A 483 -0.38 23.91 -17.16
N PRO A 484 0.87 24.41 -17.29
CA PRO A 484 1.33 25.00 -18.56
C PRO A 484 1.43 24.02 -19.73
N VAL A 485 1.67 22.74 -19.46
CA VAL A 485 1.64 21.67 -20.48
C VAL A 485 0.19 21.36 -20.84
N PHE A 486 -0.65 21.18 -19.82
CA PHE A 486 -2.07 20.89 -19.97
C PHE A 486 -2.78 21.97 -20.79
N GLU A 487 -2.63 23.25 -20.44
CA GLU A 487 -3.29 24.34 -21.17
C GLU A 487 -2.84 24.40 -22.63
N ALA A 488 -1.55 24.17 -22.91
CA ALA A 488 -1.04 24.18 -24.28
C ALA A 488 -1.69 23.08 -25.15
N VAL A 489 -1.96 21.91 -24.56
CA VAL A 489 -2.65 20.79 -25.24
C VAL A 489 -4.15 21.07 -25.33
N ALA A 490 -4.80 21.41 -24.22
CA ALA A 490 -6.23 21.66 -24.14
C ALA A 490 -6.68 22.78 -25.08
N GLN A 491 -5.97 23.92 -25.10
CA GLN A 491 -6.31 25.06 -25.96
C GLN A 491 -6.18 24.73 -27.45
N GLU A 492 -5.21 23.92 -27.85
CA GLU A 492 -5.09 23.51 -29.25
C GLU A 492 -6.21 22.52 -29.64
N ILE A 493 -6.62 21.63 -28.74
CA ILE A 493 -7.78 20.77 -28.94
C ILE A 493 -9.05 21.61 -29.09
N GLU A 494 -9.27 22.57 -28.18
CA GLU A 494 -10.41 23.50 -28.22
C GLU A 494 -10.45 24.30 -29.52
N LYS A 495 -9.29 24.77 -29.99
CA LYS A 495 -9.17 25.50 -31.25
C LYS A 495 -9.56 24.64 -32.46
N GLN A 496 -9.11 23.38 -32.50
CA GLN A 496 -9.44 22.48 -33.61
C GLN A 496 -10.89 21.97 -33.55
N LEU A 497 -11.53 22.05 -32.38
CA LEU A 497 -12.94 21.72 -32.15
C LEU A 497 -13.81 22.98 -31.89
N ALA A 498 -13.42 24.14 -32.42
CA ALA A 498 -14.08 25.42 -32.12
C ALA A 498 -15.54 25.50 -32.61
N ASN A 499 -15.95 24.64 -33.53
CA ASN A 499 -17.34 24.51 -33.98
C ASN A 499 -18.22 23.67 -33.04
N ARG A 500 -17.66 23.16 -31.94
CA ARG A 500 -18.35 22.32 -30.96
C ARG A 500 -18.69 23.12 -29.70
N THR A 501 -19.86 22.82 -29.15
CA THR A 501 -20.28 23.41 -27.88
C THR A 501 -19.55 22.73 -26.71
N ARG A 502 -19.03 23.54 -25.80
CA ARG A 502 -18.41 23.07 -24.56
C ARG A 502 -19.48 22.64 -23.55
N ALA A 503 -19.33 21.47 -22.96
CA ALA A 503 -20.21 20.94 -21.92
C ALA A 503 -19.71 21.37 -20.52
N THR A 504 -19.79 22.67 -20.21
CA THR A 504 -19.17 23.27 -19.02
C THR A 504 -19.77 22.77 -17.69
N ASP A 505 -21.03 22.34 -17.71
CA ASP A 505 -21.70 21.66 -16.60
C ASP A 505 -21.03 20.32 -16.27
N VAL A 506 -20.72 19.52 -17.31
CA VAL A 506 -19.99 18.25 -17.17
C VAL A 506 -18.56 18.48 -16.72
N GLU A 507 -17.90 19.54 -17.21
CA GLU A 507 -16.55 19.90 -16.75
C GLU A 507 -16.54 20.25 -15.26
N SER A 508 -17.56 20.97 -14.79
CA SER A 508 -17.70 21.33 -13.39
C SER A 508 -17.95 20.10 -12.51
N LEU A 509 -18.74 19.14 -13.00
CA LEU A 509 -19.06 17.90 -12.30
C LEU A 509 -17.87 16.94 -12.25
N THR A 510 -17.17 16.75 -13.37
CA THR A 510 -16.10 15.74 -13.50
C THR A 510 -14.72 16.27 -13.14
N GLY A 511 -14.50 17.57 -13.23
CA GLY A 511 -13.17 18.17 -13.16
C GLY A 511 -12.28 17.91 -14.37
N LEU A 512 -12.81 17.24 -15.41
CA LEU A 512 -12.15 17.07 -16.71
C LEU A 512 -12.47 18.24 -17.61
N ARG A 513 -11.53 18.60 -18.49
CA ARG A 513 -11.74 19.61 -19.54
C ARG A 513 -10.70 19.46 -20.66
N PRO A 514 -10.99 19.91 -21.88
CA PRO A 514 -12.31 20.29 -22.36
C PRO A 514 -13.24 19.08 -22.46
N CYS A 515 -14.54 19.30 -22.24
CA CYS A 515 -15.61 18.40 -22.60
C CYS A 515 -16.48 19.04 -23.70
N PHE A 516 -16.92 18.25 -24.66
CA PHE A 516 -17.71 18.70 -25.81
C PHE A 516 -19.04 17.96 -25.87
N ASP A 517 -20.12 18.69 -26.16
CA ASP A 517 -21.41 18.12 -26.52
C ASP A 517 -21.31 17.53 -27.94
N ILE A 518 -21.57 16.23 -28.03
CA ILE A 518 -21.58 15.43 -29.25
C ILE A 518 -22.95 14.76 -29.50
N SER A 519 -23.98 15.16 -28.74
CA SER A 519 -25.32 14.54 -28.79
C SER A 519 -26.01 14.66 -30.15
N LYS A 520 -25.66 15.69 -30.92
CA LYS A 520 -26.25 16.00 -32.23
C LYS A 520 -25.46 15.42 -33.39
N ASP A 521 -24.39 14.68 -33.12
CA ASP A 521 -23.43 14.25 -34.13
C ASP A 521 -23.56 12.78 -34.50
N LYS A 522 -23.58 12.51 -35.81
CA LYS A 522 -23.54 11.13 -36.32
C LYS A 522 -22.14 10.52 -36.22
N SER A 523 -21.11 11.36 -36.35
CA SER A 523 -19.70 11.02 -36.22
C SER A 523 -18.94 12.31 -35.88
N VAL A 524 -17.95 12.21 -34.99
CA VAL A 524 -17.11 13.34 -34.59
C VAL A 524 -15.66 12.99 -34.88
N GLU A 525 -15.02 13.80 -35.72
CA GLU A 525 -13.59 13.76 -35.93
C GLU A 525 -12.90 14.54 -34.81
N PHE A 526 -12.09 13.83 -34.02
CA PHE A 526 -11.26 14.42 -32.98
C PHE A 526 -9.82 14.56 -33.48
N PRO A 527 -9.09 15.62 -33.08
CA PRO A 527 -7.70 15.77 -33.47
C PRO A 527 -6.85 14.68 -32.83
N GLU A 528 -5.94 14.07 -33.60
CA GLU A 528 -5.01 13.05 -33.11
C GLU A 528 -4.11 13.62 -32.01
N LEU A 529 -3.86 12.86 -30.94
CA LEU A 529 -2.88 13.23 -29.91
C LEU A 529 -1.66 12.32 -30.01
N THR A 530 -0.49 12.90 -30.32
CA THR A 530 0.75 12.14 -30.52
C THR A 530 1.90 12.70 -29.70
N PHE A 531 2.60 11.81 -28.97
CA PHE A 531 3.87 12.15 -28.32
C PHE A 531 5.05 11.74 -29.19
N HIS A 532 5.89 12.71 -29.58
CA HIS A 532 7.15 12.44 -30.24
C HIS A 532 8.24 12.28 -29.19
N LEU A 533 8.84 11.09 -29.12
CA LEU A 533 9.81 10.71 -28.11
C LEU A 533 11.24 10.85 -28.64
N LYS A 534 12.21 10.88 -27.72
CA LYS A 534 13.64 10.83 -28.08
C LYS A 534 13.93 9.54 -28.87
N GLY A 535 14.77 9.65 -29.90
CA GLY A 535 15.08 8.52 -30.78
C GLY A 535 14.11 8.33 -31.95
N GLY A 536 13.10 9.20 -32.09
CA GLY A 536 12.21 9.22 -33.26
C GLY A 536 10.93 8.39 -33.10
N ALA A 537 10.78 7.66 -32.00
CA ALA A 537 9.55 6.94 -31.69
C ALA A 537 8.36 7.89 -31.56
N LYS A 538 7.22 7.51 -32.15
CA LYS A 538 5.97 8.27 -32.09
C LYS A 538 4.91 7.44 -31.38
N TRP A 539 4.41 7.95 -30.27
CA TRP A 539 3.30 7.36 -29.53
C TRP A 539 2.02 8.09 -29.92
N ALA A 540 1.38 7.62 -30.98
CA ALA A 540 0.06 8.08 -31.40
C ALA A 540 -1.01 7.40 -30.55
N LEU A 541 -1.88 8.17 -29.90
CA LEU A 541 -2.91 7.65 -29.01
C LEU A 541 -4.20 7.39 -29.81
N PRO A 542 -4.80 6.20 -29.71
CA PRO A 542 -6.18 5.98 -30.14
C PRO A 542 -7.15 6.94 -29.43
N LEU A 543 -8.26 7.32 -30.06
CA LEU A 543 -9.22 8.26 -29.48
C LEU A 543 -9.71 7.84 -28.08
N SER A 544 -10.01 6.55 -27.91
CA SER A 544 -10.43 5.96 -26.62
C SER A 544 -9.42 6.14 -25.49
N ASN A 545 -8.16 6.39 -25.83
CA ASN A 545 -7.08 6.54 -24.87
C ASN A 545 -6.97 7.96 -24.31
N TYR A 546 -7.60 8.97 -24.94
CA TYR A 546 -7.55 10.36 -24.47
C TYR A 546 -8.91 11.07 -24.45
N PHE A 547 -9.98 10.46 -24.95
CA PHE A 547 -11.35 10.93 -24.73
C PHE A 547 -12.23 9.83 -24.13
N ALA A 548 -12.94 10.19 -23.06
CA ALA A 548 -14.03 9.39 -22.52
C ALA A 548 -15.34 9.82 -23.20
N LEU A 549 -15.98 8.89 -23.90
CA LEU A 549 -17.29 9.08 -24.52
C LEU A 549 -18.38 8.59 -23.57
N VAL A 550 -19.21 9.51 -23.09
CA VAL A 550 -20.30 9.21 -22.16
C VAL A 550 -21.61 9.16 -22.93
N SER A 551 -21.97 7.99 -23.45
CA SER A 551 -23.13 7.81 -24.32
C SER A 551 -24.45 8.26 -23.69
N SER A 552 -24.60 8.14 -22.37
CA SER A 552 -25.82 8.57 -21.65
C SER A 552 -26.04 10.08 -21.62
N SER A 553 -24.97 10.87 -21.70
CA SER A 553 -25.03 12.35 -21.72
C SER A 553 -24.73 12.93 -23.10
N GLY A 554 -24.25 12.13 -24.06
CA GLY A 554 -23.83 12.62 -25.37
C GLY A 554 -22.62 13.55 -25.29
N VAL A 555 -21.69 13.30 -24.36
CA VAL A 555 -20.54 14.18 -24.08
C VAL A 555 -19.23 13.42 -24.22
N ALA A 556 -18.21 14.10 -24.77
CA ALA A 556 -16.84 13.61 -24.88
C ALA A 556 -15.90 14.47 -24.02
N CYS A 557 -15.21 13.88 -23.05
CA CYS A 557 -14.29 14.59 -22.15
C CYS A 557 -12.84 14.15 -22.32
N LEU A 558 -11.91 15.11 -22.38
CA LEU A 558 -10.46 14.83 -22.38
C LEU A 558 -10.07 14.12 -21.07
N THR A 559 -9.48 12.92 -21.17
CA THR A 559 -9.03 12.11 -20.02
C THR A 559 -7.59 12.41 -19.62
N VAL A 560 -7.31 13.71 -19.49
CA VAL A 560 -6.05 14.26 -18.97
C VAL A 560 -6.41 15.19 -17.81
N VAL A 561 -5.67 15.11 -16.72
CA VAL A 561 -5.89 15.93 -15.52
C VAL A 561 -4.74 16.91 -15.29
N THR A 562 -5.05 18.01 -14.62
CA THR A 562 -4.09 19.00 -14.12
C THR A 562 -4.47 19.40 -12.69
N HIS A 563 -3.54 19.96 -11.92
CA HIS A 563 -3.87 20.59 -10.64
C HIS A 563 -4.82 21.78 -10.84
N LYS A 564 -5.70 22.00 -9.86
CA LYS A 564 -6.59 23.17 -9.79
C LYS A 564 -5.83 24.45 -9.41
N ALA A 565 -4.87 24.35 -8.49
CA ALA A 565 -4.01 25.46 -8.07
C ALA A 565 -2.75 25.60 -8.96
N ALA A 566 -2.21 26.81 -9.04
CA ALA A 566 -0.95 27.11 -9.74
C ALA A 566 0.31 26.64 -9.00
N GLU A 567 0.15 25.83 -7.95
CA GLU A 567 1.26 25.34 -7.16
C GLU A 567 2.07 24.32 -7.97
N SER A 568 3.26 24.77 -8.36
CA SER A 568 4.32 23.95 -8.92
C SER A 568 4.89 23.06 -7.81
N GLY A 569 4.19 21.98 -7.47
CA GLY A 569 4.86 20.85 -6.84
C GLY A 569 6.02 20.40 -7.72
N GLY A 570 7.16 20.04 -7.11
CA GLY A 570 8.33 19.49 -7.81
C GLY A 570 8.04 18.13 -8.47
N GLY A 571 9.06 17.47 -9.02
CA GLY A 571 8.96 16.15 -9.67
C GLY A 571 8.53 16.18 -11.13
N PRO A 572 8.04 15.05 -11.68
CA PRO A 572 7.71 14.94 -13.10
C PRO A 572 6.53 15.83 -13.49
N SER A 573 6.61 16.41 -14.68
CA SER A 573 5.59 17.32 -15.20
C SER A 573 4.52 16.64 -16.05
N ILE A 574 4.80 15.41 -16.51
CA ILE A 574 3.86 14.58 -17.25
C ILE A 574 3.90 13.17 -16.64
N ILE A 575 2.76 12.61 -16.28
CA ILE A 575 2.63 11.23 -15.81
C ILE A 575 1.68 10.54 -16.77
N LEU A 576 2.22 9.68 -17.65
CA LEU A 576 1.42 8.93 -18.62
C LEU A 576 0.67 7.82 -17.90
N GLY A 577 -0.65 8.00 -17.72
CA GLY A 577 -1.53 7.08 -17.02
C GLY A 577 -1.94 5.86 -17.86
N ALA A 578 -2.57 4.90 -17.22
CA ALA A 578 -2.98 3.62 -17.79
C ALA A 578 -3.97 3.77 -18.96
N PHE A 579 -4.86 4.77 -18.95
CA PHE A 579 -5.77 5.03 -20.09
C PHE A 579 -5.02 5.29 -21.39
N GLN A 580 -3.91 6.02 -21.33
CA GLN A 580 -3.08 6.31 -22.50
C GLN A 580 -2.23 5.10 -22.96
N GLN A 581 -2.21 4.03 -22.16
CA GLN A 581 -1.45 2.80 -22.40
C GLN A 581 -2.35 1.62 -22.83
N GLN A 582 -3.66 1.82 -22.96
CA GLN A 582 -4.61 0.78 -23.41
C GLN A 582 -4.38 0.41 -24.88
N ASN A 583 -4.66 -0.85 -25.22
CA ASN A 583 -4.49 -1.38 -26.59
C ASN A 583 -3.10 -1.11 -27.19
N LEU A 584 -2.09 -1.16 -26.33
CA LEU A 584 -0.69 -1.05 -26.66
C LEU A 584 0.04 -2.21 -26.00
N TYR A 585 0.83 -2.92 -26.79
CA TYR A 585 1.86 -3.78 -26.23
C TYR A 585 3.03 -2.90 -25.81
N VAL A 586 3.34 -2.88 -24.51
CA VAL A 586 4.40 -2.04 -23.93
C VAL A 586 5.43 -2.95 -23.28
N GLU A 587 6.70 -2.83 -23.68
CA GLU A 587 7.84 -3.60 -23.18
C GLU A 587 8.86 -2.71 -22.48
N PHE A 588 9.22 -3.07 -21.27
CA PHE A 588 10.30 -2.46 -20.49
C PHE A 588 11.55 -3.35 -20.64
N ASP A 589 12.50 -2.90 -21.45
CA ASP A 589 13.81 -3.55 -21.61
C ASP A 589 14.77 -3.00 -20.56
N LEU A 590 14.90 -3.74 -19.46
CA LEU A 590 15.67 -3.34 -18.28
C LEU A 590 17.18 -3.48 -18.50
N VAL A 591 17.61 -4.35 -19.41
CA VAL A 591 19.03 -4.52 -19.75
C VAL A 591 19.51 -3.34 -20.60
N ASN A 592 18.77 -3.01 -21.67
CA ASN A 592 19.17 -1.97 -22.61
C ASN A 592 18.63 -0.57 -22.24
N GLN A 593 17.95 -0.45 -21.09
CA GLN A 593 17.44 0.80 -20.54
C GLN A 593 16.56 1.57 -21.54
N LYS A 594 15.59 0.87 -22.13
CA LYS A 594 14.65 1.43 -23.12
C LYS A 594 13.26 0.84 -22.96
N ILE A 595 12.26 1.56 -23.48
CA ILE A 595 10.88 1.08 -23.58
C ILE A 595 10.52 0.91 -25.05
N GLY A 596 9.87 -0.21 -25.37
CA GLY A 596 9.34 -0.53 -26.69
C GLY A 596 7.83 -0.54 -26.68
N PHE A 597 7.20 -0.11 -27.76
CA PHE A 597 5.75 -0.21 -27.88
C PHE A 597 5.30 -0.44 -29.32
N ARG A 598 4.11 -1.03 -29.47
CA ARG A 598 3.36 -1.14 -30.73
C ARG A 598 1.86 -1.16 -30.44
N GLN A 599 1.07 -0.72 -31.41
CA GLN A 599 -0.39 -0.87 -31.34
C GLN A 599 -0.74 -2.36 -31.33
N GLN A 600 -1.63 -2.75 -30.44
CA GLN A 600 -2.11 -4.13 -30.32
C GLN A 600 -3.44 -4.13 -29.59
N THR A 601 -4.49 -4.71 -30.19
CA THR A 601 -5.74 -4.92 -29.46
C THR A 601 -5.47 -5.86 -28.27
N CYS A 602 -5.70 -5.36 -27.07
CA CYS A 602 -5.51 -6.11 -25.83
C CYS A 602 -6.88 -6.65 -25.42
N SER A 603 -7.09 -7.93 -25.78
CA SER A 603 -8.32 -8.71 -25.69
C SER A 603 -9.56 -8.20 -26.43
#